data_AF-F9Q4V2-F1
#
_entry.id   AF-F9Q4V2-F1
#
_cell.length_a   1.000
_cell.length_b   1.000
_cell.length_c   1.000
_cell.angle_alpha   90.00
_cell.angle_beta   90.00
_cell.angle_gamma   90.00
#
_symmetry.space_group_name_H-M   'P 1'
#
loop_
_entity.id
_entity.type
_entity.pdbx_description
1 polymer ?
#
loop_
_entity_poly.entity_id
_entity_poly.type
_entity_poly.pdbx_seq_one_letter_code
_entity_poly.pdbx_strand_id
1 'polypeptide(L)'
;MTGIVHYSKLNVDDAVAFSLRSIGIGWAANYVSLVAILTLITVCISMTYALSRMIYSLARDGLLPQSFKQLSKTSRVPKNATLLTGVASAIAAGVFPLASIAAFLNICTLAYLILLAYGIIKLRKDKGMPKKGEFKTPLVPLLPILSILICVSFMLQYSLDTWIAFGIALVVGLVIYFTYGFRHSTLAEEK
;
A
#
# COMPACT_ATOMS: atom_id res chain seq x y z
N MET A 1 25.55 5.07 -4.09
CA MET A 1 24.98 6.44 -4.08
C MET A 1 25.83 7.35 -3.19
N THR A 2 25.83 7.15 -1.86
CA THR A 2 26.61 7.97 -0.90
C THR A 2 28.13 7.81 -0.98
N GLY A 3 28.63 6.72 -1.58
CA GLY A 3 30.07 6.54 -1.86
C GLY A 3 30.56 7.23 -3.14
N ILE A 4 29.66 7.84 -3.93
CA ILE A 4 29.96 8.41 -5.25
C ILE A 4 29.66 9.92 -5.29
N VAL A 5 28.53 10.34 -4.73
CA VAL A 5 28.13 11.75 -4.66
C VAL A 5 27.87 12.12 -3.20
N HIS A 6 28.35 13.29 -2.79
CA HIS A 6 28.12 13.83 -1.45
C HIS A 6 26.61 14.01 -1.20
N TYR A 7 26.13 13.62 -0.03
CA TYR A 7 24.69 13.50 0.29
C TYR A 7 23.89 14.78 0.02
N SER A 8 24.51 15.95 0.14
CA SER A 8 23.89 17.26 -0.13
C SER A 8 23.47 17.47 -1.59
N LYS A 9 24.01 16.71 -2.55
CA LYS A 9 23.69 16.82 -3.98
C LYS A 9 22.75 15.73 -4.50
N LEU A 10 22.29 14.83 -3.63
CA LEU A 10 21.41 13.71 -4.01
C LEU A 10 19.91 14.07 -3.99
N ASN A 11 19.55 15.30 -3.63
CA ASN A 11 18.16 15.78 -3.67
C ASN A 11 17.74 16.16 -5.09
N VAL A 12 17.72 15.17 -5.98
CA VAL A 12 17.31 15.28 -7.38
C VAL A 12 16.36 14.14 -7.71
N ASP A 13 15.42 14.37 -8.64
CA ASP A 13 14.36 13.41 -8.96
C ASP A 13 14.88 12.06 -9.48
N ASP A 14 16.08 12.05 -10.09
CA ASP A 14 16.78 10.85 -10.54
C ASP A 14 18.18 10.75 -9.90
N ALA A 15 18.21 10.48 -8.60
CA ALA A 15 19.45 10.36 -7.83
C ALA A 15 20.40 9.27 -8.39
N VAL A 16 19.84 8.21 -8.98
CA VAL A 16 20.63 7.08 -9.47
C VAL A 16 21.35 7.44 -10.77
N ALA A 17 20.63 7.94 -11.77
CA ALA A 17 21.26 8.37 -13.02
C ALA A 17 22.15 9.60 -12.81
N PHE A 18 21.76 10.52 -11.93
CA PHE A 18 22.59 11.67 -11.58
C PHE A 18 23.94 11.25 -10.98
N SER A 19 23.94 10.27 -10.09
CA SER A 19 25.19 9.73 -9.53
C SER A 19 26.08 9.12 -10.61
N LEU A 20 25.51 8.42 -11.59
CA LEU A 20 26.26 7.83 -12.70
C LEU A 20 26.84 8.90 -13.64
N ARG A 21 26.08 9.97 -13.94
CA ARG A 21 26.56 11.12 -14.72
C ARG A 21 27.70 11.84 -14.02
N SER A 22 27.66 11.94 -12.69
CA SER A 22 28.70 12.62 -11.92
C SER A 22 30.08 11.94 -11.98
N ILE A 23 30.15 10.64 -12.30
CA ILE A 23 31.40 9.88 -12.50
C ILE A 23 31.83 9.88 -13.98
N GLY A 24 31.06 10.52 -14.87
CA GLY A 24 31.36 10.57 -16.31
C GLY A 24 30.84 9.38 -17.12
N ILE A 25 30.15 8.40 -16.51
CA ILE A 25 29.55 7.25 -17.21
C ILE A 25 28.12 7.55 -17.69
N GLY A 26 28.00 8.52 -18.59
CA GLY A 26 26.72 9.01 -19.12
C GLY A 26 25.90 7.95 -19.87
N TRP A 27 26.56 6.99 -20.56
CA TRP A 27 25.87 5.90 -21.26
C TRP A 27 25.08 5.01 -20.29
N ALA A 28 25.68 4.68 -19.14
CA ALA A 28 25.05 3.87 -18.11
C ALA A 28 23.90 4.63 -17.44
N ALA A 29 24.06 5.95 -17.22
CA ALA A 29 23.00 6.79 -16.68
C ALA A 29 21.75 6.80 -17.58
N ASN A 30 21.93 6.92 -18.91
CA ASN A 30 20.81 6.90 -19.85
C ASN A 30 20.13 5.53 -19.91
N TYR A 31 20.92 4.45 -19.87
CA TYR A 31 20.37 3.09 -19.81
C TYR A 31 19.54 2.87 -18.53
N VAL A 32 20.05 3.27 -17.37
CA VAL A 32 19.35 3.17 -16.09
C VAL A 32 18.08 4.03 -16.08
N SER A 33 18.13 5.25 -16.63
CA SER A 33 16.95 6.11 -16.76
C SER A 33 15.84 5.43 -17.58
N LEU A 34 16.21 4.80 -18.70
CA LEU A 34 15.26 4.10 -19.57
C LEU A 34 14.61 2.89 -18.86
N VAL A 35 15.43 2.10 -18.16
CA VAL A 35 14.93 0.96 -17.35
C VAL A 35 14.02 1.45 -16.22
N ALA A 36 14.36 2.56 -15.56
CA ALA A 36 13.54 3.14 -14.51
C ALA A 36 12.16 3.55 -15.04
N ILE A 37 12.08 4.21 -16.20
CA ILE A 37 10.82 4.59 -16.84
C ILE A 37 9.96 3.34 -17.14
N LEU A 38 10.53 2.30 -17.77
CA LEU A 38 9.80 1.06 -18.07
C LEU A 38 9.29 0.36 -16.80
N THR A 39 10.09 0.38 -15.73
CA THR A 39 9.73 -0.21 -14.43
C THR A 39 8.59 0.57 -13.78
N LEU A 40 8.64 1.91 -13.79
CA LEU A 40 7.58 2.75 -13.23
C LEU A 40 6.24 2.56 -13.94
N ILE A 41 6.25 2.43 -15.27
CA ILE A 41 5.03 2.12 -16.05
C ILE A 41 4.46 0.76 -15.61
N THR A 42 5.30 -0.27 -15.50
CA THR A 42 4.88 -1.61 -15.10
C THR A 42 4.32 -1.64 -13.68
N VAL A 43 4.95 -0.95 -12.73
CA VAL A 43 4.48 -0.82 -11.34
C VAL A 43 3.13 -0.10 -11.29
N CYS A 44 2.95 0.97 -12.07
CA CYS A 44 1.69 1.71 -12.14
C CYS A 44 0.53 0.83 -12.61
N ILE A 45 0.75 0.05 -13.69
CA ILE A 45 -0.25 -0.90 -14.21
C ILE A 45 -0.57 -1.97 -13.17
N SER A 46 0.46 -2.57 -12.57
CA SER A 46 0.31 -3.63 -11.56
C SER A 46 -0.49 -3.17 -10.34
N MET A 47 -0.19 -1.98 -9.81
CA MET A 47 -0.90 -1.42 -8.65
C MET A 47 -2.35 -1.05 -8.97
N THR A 48 -2.60 -0.51 -10.17
CA THR A 48 -3.97 -0.20 -10.62
C THR A 48 -4.84 -1.46 -10.70
N TYR A 49 -4.26 -2.56 -11.18
CA TYR A 49 -4.93 -3.87 -11.22
C TYR A 49 -5.16 -4.45 -9.81
N ALA A 50 -4.15 -4.37 -8.93
CA ALA A 50 -4.27 -4.81 -7.54
C ALA A 50 -5.39 -4.07 -6.78
N LEU A 51 -5.46 -2.74 -6.94
CA LEU A 51 -6.51 -1.90 -6.36
C LEU A 51 -7.90 -2.32 -6.86
N SER A 52 -8.05 -2.54 -8.16
CA SER A 52 -9.32 -2.96 -8.76
C SER A 52 -9.79 -4.31 -8.22
N ARG A 53 -8.87 -5.25 -7.99
CA ARG A 53 -9.15 -6.56 -7.38
C ARG A 53 -9.52 -6.44 -5.89
N MET A 54 -8.85 -5.57 -5.15
CA MET A 54 -9.16 -5.30 -3.74
C MET A 54 -10.58 -4.76 -3.59
N ILE A 55 -10.95 -3.76 -4.39
CA ILE A 55 -12.31 -3.17 -4.40
C ILE A 55 -13.35 -4.24 -4.73
N TYR A 56 -13.08 -5.09 -5.72
CA TYR A 56 -13.98 -6.19 -6.07
C TYR A 56 -14.16 -7.18 -4.92
N SER A 57 -13.08 -7.59 -4.24
CA SER A 57 -13.17 -8.49 -3.08
C SER A 57 -13.98 -7.84 -1.95
N LEU A 58 -13.74 -6.56 -1.67
CA LEU A 58 -14.44 -5.83 -0.61
C LEU A 58 -15.94 -5.64 -0.93
N ALA A 59 -16.28 -5.40 -2.20
CA ALA A 59 -17.67 -5.34 -2.66
C ALA A 59 -18.36 -6.71 -2.66
N ARG A 60 -17.63 -7.80 -2.97
CA ARG A 60 -18.14 -9.18 -2.86
C ARG A 60 -18.45 -9.52 -1.40
N ASP A 61 -17.62 -9.07 -0.48
CA ASP A 61 -17.78 -9.30 0.97
C ASP A 61 -18.84 -8.34 1.60
N GLY A 62 -19.58 -7.57 0.79
CA GLY A 62 -20.73 -6.74 1.21
C GLY A 62 -20.36 -5.40 1.87
N LEU A 63 -19.07 -5.09 1.98
CA LEU A 63 -18.54 -3.94 2.72
C LEU A 63 -18.58 -2.61 1.93
N LEU A 64 -18.92 -2.65 0.63
CA LEU A 64 -19.03 -1.47 -0.25
C LEU A 64 -20.33 -1.47 -1.08
N PRO A 65 -20.82 -0.28 -1.52
CA PRO A 65 -22.00 -0.14 -2.38
C PRO A 65 -22.00 -1.08 -3.58
N GLN A 66 -23.11 -1.79 -3.82
CA GLN A 66 -23.24 -2.72 -4.95
C GLN A 66 -23.07 -2.05 -6.33
N SER A 67 -23.09 -0.72 -6.41
CA SER A 67 -22.73 0.04 -7.61
C SER A 67 -21.31 -0.24 -8.11
N PHE A 68 -20.39 -0.63 -7.22
CA PHE A 68 -19.03 -1.07 -7.57
C PHE A 68 -18.93 -2.55 -7.97
N LYS A 69 -20.03 -3.32 -7.86
CA LYS A 69 -20.14 -4.74 -8.26
C LYS A 69 -20.31 -4.92 -9.77
N GLN A 70 -20.57 -3.85 -10.53
CA GLN A 70 -20.75 -3.94 -11.98
C GLN A 70 -19.44 -4.31 -12.67
N LEU A 71 -19.22 -5.62 -12.79
CA LEU A 71 -18.14 -6.22 -13.55
C LEU A 71 -18.37 -5.97 -15.04
N SER A 72 -17.36 -5.42 -15.72
CA SER A 72 -17.37 -5.38 -17.17
C SER A 72 -17.28 -6.82 -17.72
N LYS A 73 -18.25 -7.22 -18.55
CA LYS A 73 -18.44 -8.59 -19.10
C LYS A 73 -17.17 -9.24 -19.69
N THR A 74 -16.22 -8.46 -20.21
CA THR A 74 -15.03 -8.99 -20.91
C THR A 74 -13.77 -9.13 -20.05
N SER A 75 -13.57 -8.32 -19.00
CA SER A 75 -12.27 -8.23 -18.32
C SER A 75 -12.30 -8.65 -16.84
N ARG A 76 -13.48 -8.92 -16.26
CA ARG A 76 -13.64 -9.17 -14.80
C ARG A 76 -13.00 -8.09 -13.90
N VAL A 77 -12.73 -6.90 -14.46
CA VAL A 77 -12.26 -5.70 -13.75
C VAL A 77 -13.41 -4.68 -13.70
N PRO A 78 -13.67 -4.03 -12.56
CA PRO A 78 -14.67 -2.96 -12.44
C PRO A 78 -14.18 -1.69 -13.18
N LYS A 79 -14.52 -1.55 -14.47
CA LYS A 79 -14.09 -0.43 -15.33
C LYS A 79 -14.34 0.95 -14.71
N ASN A 80 -15.52 1.17 -14.14
CA ASN A 80 -15.88 2.45 -13.53
C ASN A 80 -15.04 2.74 -12.29
N ALA A 81 -14.67 1.70 -11.52
CA ALA A 81 -13.79 1.86 -10.37
C ALA A 81 -12.37 2.19 -10.82
N THR A 82 -11.84 1.51 -11.83
CA THR A 82 -10.49 1.76 -12.36
C THR A 82 -10.34 3.14 -12.99
N LEU A 83 -11.36 3.60 -13.74
CA LEU A 83 -11.34 4.94 -14.33
C LEU A 83 -11.43 6.01 -13.24
N LEU A 84 -12.33 5.84 -12.26
CA LEU A 84 -12.50 6.78 -11.17
C LEU A 84 -11.24 6.87 -10.30
N THR A 85 -10.63 5.73 -9.94
CA THR A 85 -9.40 5.71 -9.15
C THR A 85 -8.20 6.25 -9.93
N GLY A 86 -8.12 6.00 -11.23
CA GLY A 86 -7.07 6.54 -12.10
C GLY A 86 -7.16 8.07 -12.27
N VAL A 87 -8.37 8.61 -12.46
CA VAL A 87 -8.58 10.07 -12.53
C VAL A 87 -8.30 10.72 -11.18
N ALA A 88 -8.80 10.13 -10.09
CA ALA A 88 -8.54 10.62 -8.74
C ALA A 88 -7.04 10.60 -8.40
N SER A 89 -6.32 9.54 -8.77
CA SER A 89 -4.87 9.45 -8.52
C SER A 89 -4.07 10.44 -9.37
N ALA A 90 -4.48 10.68 -10.62
CA ALA A 90 -3.86 11.70 -11.48
C ALA A 90 -4.01 13.11 -10.91
N ILE A 91 -5.20 13.45 -10.40
CA ILE A 91 -5.44 14.73 -9.72
C ILE A 91 -4.60 14.82 -8.45
N ALA A 92 -4.62 13.77 -7.61
CA ALA A 92 -3.86 13.75 -6.36
C ALA A 92 -2.34 13.89 -6.60
N ALA A 93 -1.80 13.25 -7.63
CA ALA A 93 -0.39 13.34 -8.00
C ALA A 93 0.02 14.74 -8.49
N GLY A 94 -0.90 15.52 -9.05
CA GLY A 94 -0.65 16.90 -9.47
C GLY A 94 -0.76 17.95 -8.35
N VAL A 95 -1.60 17.68 -7.34
CA VAL A 95 -1.90 18.63 -6.26
C VAL A 95 -0.97 18.46 -5.05
N PHE A 96 -0.63 17.23 -4.69
CA PHE A 96 0.13 16.94 -3.47
C PHE A 96 1.60 16.64 -3.78
N PRO A 97 2.56 17.17 -3.00
CA PRO A 97 3.97 16.86 -3.19
C PRO A 97 4.25 15.38 -2.90
N LEU A 98 5.16 14.79 -3.69
CA LEU A 98 5.51 13.37 -3.61
C LEU A 98 5.92 12.94 -2.20
N ALA A 99 6.66 13.79 -1.48
CA ALA A 99 7.11 13.52 -0.12
C ALA A 99 5.94 13.31 0.86
N SER A 100 4.89 14.12 0.77
CA SER A 100 3.71 13.99 1.64
C SER A 100 2.90 12.74 1.30
N ILE A 101 2.72 12.43 0.01
CA ILE A 101 2.05 11.20 -0.43
C ILE A 101 2.82 9.97 0.06
N ALA A 102 4.15 9.98 -0.09
CA ALA A 102 5.01 8.89 0.35
C ALA A 102 4.95 8.70 1.88
N ALA A 103 5.00 9.78 2.66
CA ALA A 103 4.86 9.71 4.11
C ALA A 103 3.50 9.11 4.53
N PHE A 104 2.42 9.53 3.87
CA PHE A 104 1.08 9.00 4.11
C PHE A 104 0.95 7.50 3.74
N LEU A 105 1.52 7.08 2.62
CA LEU A 105 1.53 5.67 2.22
C LEU A 105 2.37 4.81 3.18
N ASN A 106 3.50 5.34 3.66
CA ASN A 106 4.37 4.65 4.61
C ASN A 106 3.66 4.40 5.94
N ILE A 107 3.00 5.41 6.52
CA ILE A 107 2.27 5.23 7.79
C ILE A 107 1.12 4.22 7.64
N CYS A 108 0.40 4.25 6.51
CA CYS A 108 -0.65 3.27 6.21
C CYS A 108 -0.08 1.84 6.11
N THR A 109 1.07 1.69 5.45
CA THR A 109 1.72 0.38 5.29
C THR A 109 2.23 -0.16 6.62
N LEU A 110 2.86 0.68 7.44
CA LEU A 110 3.30 0.30 8.80
C LEU A 110 2.12 -0.12 9.67
N ALA A 111 1.01 0.62 9.65
CA ALA A 111 -0.20 0.26 10.36
C ALA A 111 -0.78 -1.09 9.89
N TYR A 112 -0.81 -1.34 8.58
CA TYR A 112 -1.21 -2.63 8.01
C TYR A 112 -0.31 -3.78 8.48
N LEU A 113 1.02 -3.58 8.51
CA LEU A 113 1.96 -4.58 8.99
C LEU A 113 1.77 -4.91 10.48
N ILE A 114 1.47 -3.89 11.30
CA ILE A 114 1.12 -4.07 12.72
C ILE A 114 -0.16 -4.91 12.85
N LEU A 115 -1.22 -4.57 12.11
CA LEU A 115 -2.48 -5.31 12.12
C LEU A 115 -2.30 -6.76 11.65
N LEU A 116 -1.47 -7.00 10.64
CA LEU A 116 -1.17 -8.33 10.13
C LEU A 116 -0.36 -9.14 11.15
N ALA A 117 0.64 -8.54 11.79
CA ALA A 117 1.41 -9.19 12.86
C ALA A 117 0.51 -9.55 14.06
N TYR A 118 -0.36 -8.64 14.46
CA TYR A 118 -1.38 -8.91 15.48
C TYR A 118 -2.35 -10.01 15.05
N GLY A 119 -2.80 -9.98 13.80
CA GLY A 119 -3.66 -11.00 13.19
C GLY A 119 -3.03 -12.39 13.24
N ILE A 120 -1.72 -12.51 13.02
CA ILE A 120 -0.99 -13.79 13.15
C ILE A 120 -1.01 -14.29 14.60
N ILE A 121 -0.79 -13.41 15.59
CA ILE A 121 -0.84 -13.79 17.02
C ILE A 121 -2.24 -14.29 17.37
N LYS A 122 -3.29 -13.56 16.97
CA LYS A 122 -4.68 -13.94 17.23
C LYS A 122 -5.06 -15.23 16.52
N LEU A 123 -4.69 -15.39 15.25
CA LEU A 123 -4.95 -16.59 14.47
C LEU A 123 -4.30 -17.83 15.09
N ARG A 124 -3.06 -17.70 15.58
CA ARG A 124 -2.35 -18.79 16.29
C ARG A 124 -3.02 -19.16 17.60
N LYS A 125 -3.62 -18.19 18.30
CA LYS A 125 -4.37 -18.42 19.54
C LYS A 125 -5.72 -19.11 19.28
N ASP A 126 -6.42 -18.72 18.22
CA ASP A 126 -7.77 -19.20 17.94
C ASP A 126 -7.80 -20.51 17.13
N LYS A 127 -6.94 -20.65 16.10
CA LYS A 127 -6.93 -21.82 15.19
C LYS A 127 -5.76 -22.79 15.42
N GLY A 128 -4.89 -22.50 16.39
CA GLY A 128 -3.76 -23.37 16.73
C GLY A 128 -2.61 -23.35 15.72
N MET A 129 -1.83 -24.44 15.67
CA MET A 129 -0.67 -24.55 14.79
C MET A 129 -1.07 -24.84 13.33
N PRO A 130 -0.36 -24.26 12.34
CA PRO A 130 -0.60 -24.52 10.91
C PRO A 130 -0.43 -25.99 10.54
N LYS A 131 -1.21 -26.44 9.56
CA LYS A 131 -1.29 -27.84 9.10
C LYS A 131 0.03 -28.29 8.48
N LYS A 132 0.21 -29.61 8.36
CA LYS A 132 1.41 -30.22 7.74
C LYS A 132 1.45 -29.83 6.26
N GLY A 133 2.41 -29.00 5.86
CA GLY A 133 2.56 -28.45 4.49
C GLY A 133 2.38 -26.93 4.38
N GLU A 134 1.90 -26.26 5.43
CA GLU A 134 1.76 -24.80 5.45
C GLU A 134 3.02 -24.11 6.01
N PHE A 135 3.36 -22.93 5.47
CA PHE A 135 4.48 -22.12 5.95
C PHE A 135 4.26 -21.72 7.40
N LYS A 136 5.25 -22.00 8.26
CA LYS A 136 5.23 -21.64 9.68
C LYS A 136 6.15 -20.48 9.91
N THR A 137 5.63 -19.37 10.44
CA THR A 137 6.49 -18.32 10.97
C THR A 137 7.34 -18.89 12.12
N PRO A 138 8.69 -18.81 12.03
CA PRO A 138 9.54 -19.27 13.12
C PRO A 138 9.32 -18.39 14.36
N LEU A 139 9.55 -18.90 15.58
CA LEU A 139 9.53 -18.12 16.82
C LEU A 139 8.27 -17.24 17.06
N VAL A 140 7.06 -17.78 16.86
CA VAL A 140 5.82 -17.12 17.33
C VAL A 140 5.64 -17.40 18.82
N PRO A 141 5.39 -16.39 19.68
CA PRO A 141 4.95 -15.02 19.36
C PRO A 141 6.05 -13.94 19.29
N LEU A 142 7.32 -14.28 19.51
CA LEU A 142 8.40 -13.30 19.64
C LEU A 142 8.63 -12.48 18.36
N LEU A 143 8.65 -13.11 17.18
CA LEU A 143 8.84 -12.40 15.91
C LEU A 143 7.71 -11.41 15.58
N PRO A 144 6.42 -11.79 15.68
CA PRO A 144 5.33 -10.83 15.51
C PRO A 144 5.41 -9.62 16.47
N ILE A 145 5.76 -9.86 17.74
CA ILE A 145 5.90 -8.78 18.73
C ILE A 145 7.04 -7.83 18.35
N LEU A 146 8.20 -8.38 17.96
CA LEU A 146 9.34 -7.58 17.52
C LEU A 146 9.00 -6.75 16.27
N SER A 147 8.26 -7.32 15.32
CA SER A 147 7.77 -6.61 14.14
C SER A 147 6.89 -5.42 14.52
N ILE A 148 5.95 -5.61 15.46
CA ILE A 148 5.10 -4.53 15.97
C ILE A 148 5.96 -3.44 16.62
N LEU A 149 6.92 -3.80 17.47
CA LEU A 149 7.80 -2.83 18.13
C LEU A 149 8.59 -1.99 17.13
N ILE A 150 9.16 -2.62 16.09
CA ILE A 150 9.92 -1.92 15.04
C ILE A 150 8.99 -0.99 14.24
N CYS A 151 7.81 -1.47 13.83
CA CYS A 151 6.86 -0.67 13.07
C CYS A 151 6.36 0.54 13.87
N VAL A 152 6.03 0.35 15.15
CA VAL A 152 5.60 1.44 16.05
C VAL A 152 6.74 2.45 16.24
N SER A 153 7.98 1.97 16.44
CA SER A 153 9.15 2.85 16.57
C SER A 153 9.36 3.73 15.34
N PHE A 154 9.06 3.22 14.14
CA PHE A 154 9.11 4.01 12.91
C PHE A 154 7.91 4.96 12.77
N MET A 155 6.70 4.55 13.15
CA MET A 155 5.52 5.42 13.13
C MET A 155 5.67 6.63 14.07
N LEU A 156 6.35 6.47 15.20
CA LEU A 156 6.59 7.56 16.17
C LEU A 156 7.56 8.63 15.64
N GLN A 157 8.35 8.34 14.61
CA GLN A 157 9.28 9.30 14.00
C GLN A 157 8.62 10.20 12.95
N TYR A 158 7.36 9.93 12.55
CA TYR A 158 6.64 10.74 11.57
C TYR A 158 6.02 11.99 12.20
N SER A 159 5.82 13.02 11.37
CA SER A 159 5.19 14.29 11.78
C SER A 159 3.73 14.12 12.21
N LEU A 160 3.25 15.05 13.05
CA LEU A 160 1.86 15.10 13.49
C LEU A 160 0.88 15.26 12.32
N ASP A 161 1.25 15.97 11.27
CA ASP A 161 0.40 16.14 10.07
C ASP A 161 0.09 14.78 9.41
N THR A 162 1.09 13.89 9.36
CA THR A 162 0.92 12.53 8.80
C THR A 162 -0.03 11.70 9.67
N TRP A 163 0.06 11.85 10.99
CA TRP A 163 -0.84 11.21 11.95
C TRP A 163 -2.27 11.72 11.85
N ILE A 164 -2.47 13.03 11.69
CA ILE A 164 -3.79 13.63 11.49
C ILE A 164 -4.42 13.11 10.21
N ALA A 165 -3.67 13.10 9.09
CA ALA A 165 -4.16 12.56 7.82
C ALA A 165 -4.55 11.09 7.94
N PHE A 166 -3.75 10.28 8.62
CA PHE A 166 -4.04 8.87 8.89
C PHE A 166 -5.30 8.70 9.75
N GLY A 167 -5.45 9.52 10.81
CA GLY A 167 -6.63 9.53 11.67
C GLY A 167 -7.90 9.90 10.91
N ILE A 168 -7.86 10.93 10.07
CA ILE A 168 -8.98 11.32 9.21
C ILE A 168 -9.34 10.17 8.26
N ALA A 169 -8.35 9.55 7.60
CA ALA A 169 -8.59 8.43 6.70
C ALA A 169 -9.25 7.24 7.41
N LEU A 170 -8.82 6.91 8.64
CA LEU A 170 -9.45 5.87 9.46
C LEU A 170 -10.88 6.22 9.83
N VAL A 171 -11.14 7.46 10.24
CA VAL A 171 -12.50 7.93 10.59
C VAL A 171 -13.41 7.86 9.38
N VAL A 172 -12.95 8.30 8.20
CA VAL A 172 -13.72 8.18 6.95
C VAL A 172 -14.03 6.71 6.63
N GLY A 173 -13.04 5.82 6.77
CA GLY A 173 -13.24 4.38 6.60
C GLY A 173 -14.27 3.78 7.57
N LEU A 174 -14.21 4.18 8.85
CA LEU A 174 -15.17 3.79 9.88
C LEU A 174 -16.58 4.32 9.58
N VAL A 175 -16.73 5.57 9.14
CA VAL A 175 -18.03 6.15 8.78
C VAL A 175 -18.64 5.37 7.61
N ILE A 176 -17.87 5.07 6.57
CA ILE A 176 -18.34 4.24 5.44
C ILE A 176 -18.75 2.85 5.93
N TYR A 177 -17.95 2.26 6.81
CA TYR A 177 -18.26 0.95 7.40
C TYR A 177 -19.55 0.96 8.23
N PHE A 178 -19.75 1.93 9.12
CA PHE A 178 -20.95 1.98 9.97
C PHE A 178 -22.21 2.38 9.21
N THR A 179 -22.11 3.28 8.23
CA THR A 179 -23.26 3.73 7.45
C THR A 179 -23.75 2.66 6.46
N TYR A 180 -22.83 1.96 5.79
CA TYR A 180 -23.16 1.00 4.74
C TYR A 180 -22.79 -0.44 5.11
N GLY A 181 -21.53 -0.67 5.52
CA GLY A 181 -20.98 -2.01 5.79
C GLY A 181 -21.70 -2.78 6.90
N PHE A 182 -22.12 -2.11 7.98
CA PHE A 182 -22.83 -2.76 9.09
C PHE A 182 -24.22 -3.30 8.68
N ARG A 183 -24.88 -2.65 7.72
CA ARG A 183 -26.24 -3.02 7.25
C ARG A 183 -26.24 -4.06 6.13
N HIS A 184 -25.12 -4.24 5.41
CA HIS A 184 -25.05 -5.09 4.21
C HIS A 184 -23.98 -6.20 4.29
N SER A 185 -23.30 -6.37 5.43
CA SER A 185 -22.29 -7.41 5.63
C SER A 185 -22.95 -8.80 5.65
N THR A 186 -22.84 -9.54 4.54
CA THR A 186 -23.30 -10.93 4.36
C THR A 186 -22.44 -11.98 5.08
N LEU A 187 -21.42 -11.58 5.83
CA LEU A 187 -20.56 -12.49 6.61
C LEU A 187 -21.31 -13.29 7.69
N ALA A 188 -22.55 -12.92 8.04
CA ALA A 188 -23.38 -13.65 9.00
C ALA A 188 -24.31 -14.70 8.36
N GLU A 189 -24.46 -14.71 7.02
CA GLU A 189 -25.39 -15.62 6.32
C GLU A 189 -24.74 -16.92 5.84
N GLU A 190 -23.41 -17.01 5.84
CA GLU A 190 -22.68 -18.25 5.50
C GLU A 190 -22.35 -19.05 6.77
N LYS A 191 -23.41 -19.54 7.44
CA LYS A 191 -23.32 -20.47 8.56
C LYS A 191 -23.91 -21.83 8.21
#